data_AF-A0A6N6RGM2-F1
#
_entry.id   AF-A0A6N6RGM2-F1
#
_cell.length_a   1.000
_cell.length_b   1.000
_cell.length_c   1.000
_cell.angle_alpha   90.00
_cell.angle_beta   90.00
_cell.angle_gamma   90.00
#
_symmetry.space_group_name_H-M   'P 1'
#
loop_
_entity.id
_entity.type
_entity.pdbx_description
1 polymer ?
#
loop_
_entity_poly.entity_id
_entity_poly.type
_entity_poly.pdbx_seq_one_letter_code
_entity_poly.pdbx_strand_id
1 'polypeptide(L)'
;MKANVFTLSKYFLALFASLALLSSCTDEDPDDDNNTSQLPAECVSIFTDLEGTASLTAGAITGGPGTSFTSGSIYEVNFTAAGKTTIHSDANDFIFEADDITNCEENANEVNVFYDNGTYDLIVQVEGQTIQLILSDANGQVSLTYTPGPDVSLITPHAGTHTVTTVNNGTHTRMTVIIGTDGSIDFDAGVAFAPGDYELISDRLDCCDAVYIDCTPYPSEPYPRLELNVVSGTLIGITYRPNYPNIGSVEVVF
;
A
#
# COMPACT_ATOMS: atom_id res chain seq x y z
N MET A 1 5.22 15.73 10.01
CA MET A 1 4.56 15.08 8.86
C MET A 1 4.22 13.68 9.29
N LYS A 2 2.92 13.35 9.39
CA LYS A 2 2.45 12.00 9.70
C LYS A 2 2.46 11.23 8.38
N ALA A 3 3.29 10.19 8.27
CA ALA A 3 3.16 9.23 7.20
C ALA A 3 1.98 8.32 7.54
N ASN A 4 0.91 8.38 6.74
CA ASN A 4 -0.17 7.42 6.81
C ASN A 4 0.27 6.20 5.98
N VAL A 5 0.52 5.10 6.68
CA VAL A 5 0.97 3.82 6.12
C VAL A 5 -0.26 2.99 5.79
N PHE A 6 -0.36 2.52 4.54
CA PHE A 6 -1.34 1.51 4.13
C PHE A 6 -1.20 0.28 5.04
N THR A 7 -2.25 -0.06 5.77
CA THR A 7 -2.27 -1.29 6.57
C THR A 7 -3.09 -2.33 5.80
N LEU A 8 -2.47 -3.01 4.84
CA LEU A 8 -3.08 -4.14 4.13
C LEU A 8 -3.27 -5.31 5.12
N SER A 9 -4.50 -5.47 5.61
CA SER A 9 -4.89 -6.57 6.50
C SER A 9 -4.95 -7.89 5.72
N LYS A 10 -3.86 -8.67 5.82
CA LYS A 10 -3.72 -10.00 5.22
C LYS A 10 -4.62 -11.06 5.91
N TYR A 11 -5.30 -11.85 5.07
CA TYR A 11 -5.81 -13.22 5.29
C TYR A 11 -6.73 -13.51 6.49
N PHE A 12 -8.04 -13.63 6.22
CA PHE A 12 -8.96 -14.41 7.06
C PHE A 12 -9.25 -15.76 6.41
N LEU A 13 -8.62 -16.82 6.91
CA LEU A 13 -8.91 -18.21 6.55
C LEU A 13 -10.20 -18.64 7.29
N ALA A 14 -11.37 -18.48 6.67
CA ALA A 14 -12.63 -18.98 7.22
C ALA A 14 -12.79 -20.48 6.92
N LEU A 15 -12.57 -21.30 7.94
CA LEU A 15 -12.87 -22.73 7.94
C LEU A 15 -14.39 -22.95 7.91
N PHE A 16 -14.91 -23.55 6.85
CA PHE A 16 -16.31 -23.94 6.74
C PHE A 16 -16.68 -24.98 7.81
N ALA A 17 -17.55 -24.59 8.74
CA ALA A 17 -18.30 -25.52 9.58
C ALA A 17 -19.79 -25.42 9.21
N SER A 18 -20.26 -26.42 8.48
CA SER A 18 -21.66 -26.64 8.16
C SER A 18 -22.47 -26.88 9.45
N LEU A 19 -23.47 -26.04 9.71
CA LEU A 19 -24.56 -26.39 10.62
C LEU A 19 -25.90 -25.96 10.00
N ALA A 20 -26.74 -26.95 9.76
CA ALA A 20 -28.03 -26.80 9.12
C ALA A 20 -29.11 -26.33 10.11
N LEU A 21 -29.96 -25.41 9.59
CA LEU A 21 -31.40 -25.25 9.78
C LEU A 21 -31.97 -25.17 11.21
N LEU A 22 -32.55 -24.01 11.53
CA LEU A 22 -33.92 -23.92 12.02
C LEU A 22 -34.62 -22.71 11.38
N SER A 23 -35.71 -23.00 10.69
CA SER A 23 -36.64 -22.03 10.12
C SER A 23 -37.42 -21.32 11.22
N SER A 24 -37.51 -20.00 11.16
CA SER A 24 -38.66 -19.27 11.68
C SER A 24 -39.21 -18.40 10.55
N CYS A 25 -40.41 -18.74 10.11
CA CYS A 25 -41.21 -17.88 9.26
C CYS A 25 -41.53 -16.60 10.05
N THR A 26 -41.04 -15.47 9.55
CA THR A 26 -41.53 -14.14 9.91
C THR A 26 -42.09 -13.52 8.64
N ASP A 27 -43.30 -12.97 8.78
CA ASP A 27 -44.18 -12.50 7.71
C ASP A 27 -43.44 -11.70 6.63
N GLU A 28 -43.66 -12.10 5.38
CA GLU A 28 -43.25 -11.35 4.19
C GLU A 28 -44.09 -10.07 4.11
N ASP A 29 -43.51 -8.95 4.56
CA ASP A 29 -43.92 -7.61 4.16
C ASP A 29 -43.34 -7.36 2.75
N PRO A 30 -44.16 -7.16 1.71
CA PRO A 30 -43.67 -7.04 0.34
C PRO A 30 -43.03 -5.68 0.01
N ASP A 31 -42.89 -4.78 0.98
CA ASP A 31 -42.41 -3.40 0.76
C ASP A 31 -41.14 -3.04 1.57
N ASP A 32 -40.35 -4.02 2.06
CA ASP A 32 -39.02 -3.74 2.61
C ASP A 32 -37.98 -3.75 1.48
N ASP A 33 -37.93 -2.64 0.75
CA ASP A 33 -36.85 -2.26 -0.16
C ASP A 33 -35.56 -2.07 0.67
N ASN A 34 -35.04 -3.16 1.21
CA ASN A 34 -33.71 -3.22 1.78
C ASN A 34 -32.70 -3.27 0.63
N ASN A 35 -32.67 -2.18 -0.13
CA ASN A 35 -31.66 -1.87 -1.13
C ASN A 35 -30.36 -1.55 -0.40
N THR A 36 -29.81 -2.54 0.32
CA THR A 36 -28.38 -2.53 0.61
C THR A 36 -27.72 -2.64 -0.76
N SER A 37 -27.34 -1.49 -1.32
CA SER A 37 -26.55 -1.38 -2.54
C SER A 37 -25.36 -2.32 -2.41
N GLN A 38 -25.51 -3.52 -2.98
CA GLN A 38 -24.42 -4.48 -3.03
C GLN A 38 -23.57 -4.05 -4.21
N LEU A 39 -22.32 -3.72 -3.91
CA LEU A 39 -21.32 -3.49 -4.94
C LEU A 39 -21.36 -4.64 -5.96
N PRO A 40 -21.22 -4.35 -7.27
CA PRO A 40 -21.01 -5.41 -8.24
C PRO A 40 -19.86 -6.31 -7.79
N ALA A 41 -20.00 -7.63 -7.97
CA ALA A 41 -19.08 -8.60 -7.40
C ALA A 41 -17.63 -8.36 -7.87
N GLU A 42 -17.46 -7.90 -9.12
CA GLU A 42 -16.20 -7.48 -9.70
C GLU A 42 -15.52 -6.28 -9.00
N CYS A 43 -16.28 -5.40 -8.32
CA CYS A 43 -15.71 -4.25 -7.63
C CYS A 43 -15.29 -4.56 -6.17
N VAL A 44 -15.85 -5.61 -5.56
CA VAL A 44 -15.69 -5.92 -4.12
C VAL A 44 -14.23 -6.22 -3.76
N SER A 45 -13.52 -6.98 -4.59
CA SER A 45 -12.12 -7.34 -4.35
C SER A 45 -11.22 -6.11 -4.31
N ILE A 46 -11.41 -5.18 -5.26
CA ILE A 46 -10.61 -3.95 -5.36
C ILE A 46 -10.76 -3.11 -4.09
N PHE A 47 -11.98 -2.81 -3.65
CA PHE A 47 -12.17 -1.94 -2.49
C PHE A 47 -11.70 -2.57 -1.18
N THR A 48 -11.68 -3.90 -1.11
CA THR A 48 -11.09 -4.61 0.02
C THR A 48 -9.56 -4.44 0.02
N ASP A 49 -8.92 -4.52 -1.14
CA ASP A 49 -7.48 -4.37 -1.28
C ASP A 49 -7.01 -2.91 -1.17
N LEU A 50 -7.85 -1.95 -1.55
CA LEU A 50 -7.54 -0.52 -1.54
C LEU A 50 -7.93 0.21 -0.25
N GLU A 51 -8.62 -0.45 0.68
CA GLU A 51 -9.15 0.18 1.89
C GLU A 51 -8.06 0.96 2.67
N GLY A 52 -8.36 2.23 2.98
CA GLY A 52 -7.48 3.11 3.72
C GLY A 52 -7.19 4.43 3.02
N THR A 53 -6.23 5.19 3.57
CA THR A 53 -5.89 6.55 3.13
C THR A 53 -4.51 6.59 2.47
N ALA A 54 -4.42 7.24 1.31
CA ALA A 54 -3.21 7.51 0.53
C ALA A 54 -3.01 9.02 0.35
N SER A 55 -1.77 9.47 0.17
CA SER A 55 -1.47 10.83 -0.29
C SER A 55 -0.82 10.77 -1.67
N LEU A 56 -1.47 11.33 -2.67
CA LEU A 56 -1.05 11.28 -4.07
C LEU A 56 -0.72 12.69 -4.56
N THR A 57 0.33 12.81 -5.37
CA THR A 57 0.67 14.10 -6.01
C THR A 57 -0.02 14.18 -7.36
N ALA A 58 -0.70 15.30 -7.62
CA ALA A 58 -1.31 15.54 -8.90
C ALA A 58 -0.27 15.69 -10.01
N GLY A 59 -0.45 14.92 -11.08
CA GLY A 59 0.30 15.06 -12.32
C GLY A 59 -0.07 16.33 -13.10
N ALA A 60 0.20 16.29 -14.41
CA ALA A 60 -0.21 17.34 -15.32
C ALA A 60 -1.75 17.38 -15.45
N ILE A 61 -2.32 18.57 -15.45
CA ILE A 61 -3.74 18.78 -15.72
C ILE A 61 -3.93 18.92 -17.23
N THR A 62 -4.90 18.19 -17.77
CA THR A 62 -5.36 18.40 -19.15
C THR A 62 -6.68 19.14 -19.08
N GLY A 63 -6.75 20.39 -19.55
CA GLY A 63 -7.98 21.19 -19.45
C GLY A 63 -7.79 22.67 -19.73
N GLY A 64 -8.91 23.41 -19.81
CA GLY A 64 -8.93 24.87 -19.96
C GLY A 64 -8.90 25.60 -18.62
N PRO A 65 -8.81 26.94 -18.61
CA PRO A 65 -8.99 27.71 -17.38
C PRO A 65 -10.34 27.40 -16.72
N GLY A 66 -10.36 27.24 -15.39
CA GLY A 66 -11.58 26.94 -14.62
C GLY A 66 -11.75 25.49 -14.19
N THR A 67 -10.71 24.64 -14.30
CA THR A 67 -10.74 23.30 -13.71
C THR A 67 -10.79 23.39 -12.18
N SER A 68 -11.40 22.38 -11.54
CA SER A 68 -11.37 22.18 -10.09
C SER A 68 -10.05 21.59 -9.58
N PHE A 69 -9.04 21.44 -10.44
CA PHE A 69 -7.80 20.73 -10.13
C PHE A 69 -6.60 21.68 -10.08
N THR A 70 -5.63 21.36 -9.22
CA THR A 70 -4.37 22.13 -9.12
C THR A 70 -3.17 21.19 -9.29
N SER A 71 -2.39 21.41 -10.35
CA SER A 71 -1.23 20.56 -10.68
C SER A 71 -0.17 20.70 -9.58
N GLY A 72 0.49 19.58 -9.23
CA GLY A 72 1.49 19.54 -8.15
C GLY A 72 0.92 19.68 -6.73
N SER A 73 -0.40 19.81 -6.58
CA SER A 73 -1.03 19.73 -5.25
C SER A 73 -1.06 18.28 -4.74
N ILE A 74 -1.08 18.14 -3.42
CA ILE A 74 -1.26 16.85 -2.75
C ILE A 74 -2.76 16.60 -2.61
N TYR A 75 -3.18 15.40 -2.97
CA TYR A 75 -4.54 14.91 -2.82
C TYR A 75 -4.52 13.74 -1.83
N GLU A 76 -5.27 13.86 -0.74
CA GLU A 76 -5.50 12.75 0.19
C GLU A 76 -6.69 11.92 -0.29
N VAL A 77 -6.43 10.68 -0.66
CA VAL A 77 -7.45 9.75 -1.16
C VAL A 77 -7.77 8.76 -0.07
N ASN A 78 -9.05 8.46 0.14
CA ASN A 78 -9.48 7.44 1.08
C ASN A 78 -10.51 6.52 0.43
N PHE A 79 -10.22 5.22 0.41
CA PHE A 79 -11.13 4.17 -0.04
C PHE A 79 -11.73 3.46 1.17
N THR A 80 -12.99 3.07 1.04
CA THR A 80 -13.65 2.18 2.01
C THR A 80 -13.95 0.84 1.37
N ALA A 81 -13.98 -0.23 2.16
CA ALA A 81 -14.40 -1.55 1.66
C ALA A 81 -15.83 -1.55 1.07
N ALA A 82 -16.66 -0.55 1.44
CA ALA A 82 -18.01 -0.37 0.91
C ALA A 82 -18.05 0.36 -0.45
N GLY A 83 -16.91 0.70 -1.05
CA GLY A 83 -16.85 1.34 -2.37
C GLY A 83 -17.08 2.84 -2.37
N LYS A 84 -17.18 3.49 -1.19
CA LYS A 84 -17.04 4.94 -1.08
C LYS A 84 -15.58 5.34 -1.28
N THR A 85 -15.36 6.36 -2.11
CA THR A 85 -14.05 7.00 -2.31
C THR A 85 -14.15 8.49 -2.04
N THR A 86 -13.26 9.02 -1.22
CA THR A 86 -13.13 10.46 -0.98
C THR A 86 -11.74 10.93 -1.39
N ILE A 87 -11.67 12.06 -2.08
CA ILE A 87 -10.44 12.70 -2.47
C ILE A 87 -10.47 14.13 -1.89
N HIS A 88 -9.52 14.45 -1.03
CA HIS A 88 -9.38 15.76 -0.41
C HIS A 88 -8.16 16.48 -0.96
N SER A 89 -8.28 17.78 -1.21
CA SER A 89 -7.17 18.68 -1.51
C SER A 89 -7.34 19.97 -0.72
N ASP A 90 -6.31 20.81 -0.66
CA ASP A 90 -6.37 22.10 0.04
C ASP A 90 -7.54 23.00 -0.43
N ALA A 91 -8.00 22.82 -1.66
CA ALA A 91 -9.02 23.66 -2.29
C ALA A 91 -10.40 23.00 -2.37
N ASN A 92 -10.47 21.68 -2.49
CA ASN A 92 -11.68 20.96 -2.88
C ASN A 92 -11.78 19.58 -2.24
N ASP A 93 -13.01 19.17 -1.95
CA ASP A 93 -13.41 17.80 -1.59
C ASP A 93 -14.19 17.15 -2.74
N PHE A 94 -13.81 15.93 -3.10
CA PHE A 94 -14.51 15.11 -4.08
C PHE A 94 -14.98 13.84 -3.38
N ILE A 95 -16.29 13.59 -3.41
CA ILE A 95 -16.91 12.46 -2.71
C ILE A 95 -17.66 11.64 -3.76
N PHE A 96 -17.37 10.35 -3.77
CA PHE A 96 -18.02 9.35 -4.60
C PHE A 96 -18.58 8.27 -3.67
N GLU A 97 -19.90 8.16 -3.62
CA GLU A 97 -20.57 7.10 -2.88
C GLU A 97 -20.56 5.80 -3.69
N ALA A 98 -20.85 4.68 -3.04
CA ALA A 98 -20.93 3.38 -3.71
C ALA A 98 -21.97 3.37 -4.86
N ASP A 99 -23.07 4.12 -4.67
CA ASP A 99 -24.14 4.26 -5.67
C ASP A 99 -23.74 5.08 -6.90
N ASP A 100 -22.62 5.81 -6.82
CA ASP A 100 -22.08 6.57 -7.96
C ASP A 100 -21.27 5.66 -8.91
N ILE A 101 -21.04 4.38 -8.56
CA ILE A 101 -20.34 3.41 -9.42
C ILE A 101 -21.23 3.07 -10.63
N THR A 102 -20.77 3.45 -11.81
CA THR A 102 -21.49 3.24 -13.07
C THR A 102 -21.04 1.97 -13.80
N ASN A 103 -19.78 1.55 -13.61
CA ASN A 103 -19.21 0.40 -14.31
C ASN A 103 -17.99 -0.14 -13.56
N CYS A 104 -17.73 -1.44 -13.71
CA CYS A 104 -16.51 -2.11 -13.28
C CYS A 104 -16.03 -3.06 -14.39
N GLU A 105 -14.80 -2.87 -14.83
CA GLU A 105 -14.21 -3.66 -15.91
C GLU A 105 -12.94 -4.34 -15.43
N GLU A 106 -12.87 -5.67 -15.56
CA GLU A 106 -11.67 -6.46 -15.30
C GLU A 106 -11.14 -7.02 -16.62
N ASN A 107 -9.87 -6.75 -16.91
CA ASN A 107 -9.13 -7.38 -17.98
C ASN A 107 -7.94 -8.19 -17.40
N ALA A 108 -7.17 -8.87 -18.24
CA ALA A 108 -6.15 -9.81 -17.78
C ALA A 108 -5.07 -9.20 -16.86
N ASN A 109 -4.86 -7.88 -16.88
CA ASN A 109 -3.79 -7.22 -16.12
C ASN A 109 -4.26 -5.97 -15.36
N GLU A 110 -5.51 -5.56 -15.53
CA GLU A 110 -5.99 -4.25 -15.09
C GLU A 110 -7.46 -4.33 -14.68
N VAL A 111 -7.80 -3.62 -13.61
CA VAL A 111 -9.18 -3.46 -13.16
C VAL A 111 -9.52 -1.97 -13.10
N ASN A 112 -10.67 -1.60 -13.66
CA ASN A 112 -11.17 -0.23 -13.75
C ASN A 112 -12.51 -0.11 -13.03
N VAL A 113 -12.64 0.84 -12.11
CA VAL A 113 -13.92 1.25 -11.51
C VAL A 113 -14.25 2.65 -11.95
N PHE A 114 -15.46 2.84 -12.47
CA PHE A 114 -15.95 4.11 -12.99
C PHE A 114 -17.00 4.68 -12.05
N TYR A 115 -16.82 5.91 -11.62
CA TYR A 115 -17.78 6.69 -10.85
C TYR A 115 -18.28 7.89 -11.65
N ASP A 116 -19.55 8.22 -11.48
CA ASP A 116 -20.17 9.47 -11.93
C ASP A 116 -21.13 9.96 -10.84
N ASN A 117 -20.81 11.10 -10.20
CA ASN A 117 -21.68 11.72 -9.19
C ASN A 117 -22.50 12.91 -9.76
N GLY A 118 -22.52 13.06 -11.08
CA GLY A 118 -23.19 14.11 -11.83
C GLY A 118 -22.43 15.44 -11.92
N THR A 119 -21.35 15.61 -11.16
CA THR A 119 -20.47 16.80 -11.22
C THR A 119 -19.05 16.45 -11.64
N TYR A 120 -18.57 15.31 -11.15
CA TYR A 120 -17.23 14.79 -11.37
C TYR A 120 -17.32 13.33 -11.78
N ASP A 121 -16.37 12.91 -12.61
CA ASP A 121 -16.12 11.50 -12.87
C ASP A 121 -14.81 11.08 -12.23
N LEU A 122 -14.76 9.82 -11.77
CA LEU A 122 -13.54 9.21 -11.26
C LEU A 122 -13.35 7.84 -11.91
N ILE A 123 -12.17 7.61 -12.46
CA ILE A 123 -11.70 6.29 -12.86
C ILE A 123 -10.65 5.84 -11.85
N VAL A 124 -10.91 4.71 -11.18
CA VAL A 124 -9.93 4.00 -10.35
C VAL A 124 -9.38 2.85 -11.18
N GLN A 125 -8.14 2.99 -11.65
CA GLN A 125 -7.44 2.01 -12.46
C GLN A 125 -6.38 1.31 -11.61
N VAL A 126 -6.39 -0.01 -11.56
CA VAL A 126 -5.41 -0.83 -10.85
C VAL A 126 -4.71 -1.73 -11.86
N GLU A 127 -3.39 -1.53 -12.06
CA GLU A 127 -2.55 -2.37 -12.92
C GLU A 127 -1.39 -2.96 -12.09
N GLY A 128 -1.48 -4.25 -11.79
CA GLY A 128 -0.56 -4.91 -10.86
C GLY A 128 -0.63 -4.28 -9.46
N GLN A 129 0.44 -3.58 -9.04
CA GLN A 129 0.45 -2.83 -7.79
C GLN A 129 0.14 -1.34 -8.00
N THR A 130 0.23 -0.83 -9.22
CA THR A 130 0.04 0.61 -9.47
C THR A 130 -1.45 0.95 -9.47
N ILE A 131 -1.82 1.99 -8.75
CA ILE A 131 -3.15 2.59 -8.80
C ILE A 131 -3.03 3.94 -9.52
N GLN A 132 -3.85 4.14 -10.53
CA GLN A 132 -4.04 5.43 -11.18
C GLN A 132 -5.47 5.89 -10.97
N LEU A 133 -5.61 7.12 -10.48
CA LEU A 133 -6.89 7.80 -10.38
C LEU A 133 -6.95 8.86 -11.47
N ILE A 134 -8.02 8.87 -12.24
CA ILE A 134 -8.31 9.92 -13.20
C ILE A 134 -9.57 10.62 -12.72
N LEU A 135 -9.39 11.84 -12.23
CA LEU A 135 -10.48 12.68 -11.75
C LEU A 135 -10.77 13.74 -12.81
N SER A 136 -12.02 13.82 -13.27
CA SER A 136 -12.45 14.76 -14.32
C SER A 136 -13.66 15.59 -13.90
N ASP A 137 -13.73 16.78 -14.50
CA ASP A 137 -14.88 17.66 -14.48
C ASP A 137 -15.17 18.14 -15.91
N ALA A 138 -16.17 19.00 -16.09
CA ALA A 138 -16.52 19.56 -17.40
C ALA A 138 -15.41 20.42 -18.06
N ASN A 139 -14.40 20.85 -17.30
CA ASN A 139 -13.37 21.80 -17.72
C ASN A 139 -11.99 21.14 -17.89
N GLY A 140 -11.78 19.92 -17.39
CA GLY A 140 -10.53 19.18 -17.53
C GLY A 140 -10.45 17.90 -16.71
N GLN A 141 -9.24 17.36 -16.62
CA GLN A 141 -8.92 16.17 -15.83
C GLN A 141 -7.54 16.28 -15.18
N VAL A 142 -7.36 15.57 -14.07
CA VAL A 142 -6.08 15.36 -13.39
C VAL A 142 -5.86 13.87 -13.16
N SER A 143 -4.62 13.43 -13.31
CA SER A 143 -4.22 12.08 -12.93
C SER A 143 -3.45 12.10 -11.61
N LEU A 144 -3.86 11.22 -10.70
CA LEU A 144 -3.17 10.94 -9.44
C LEU A 144 -2.63 9.51 -9.54
N THR A 145 -1.31 9.34 -9.46
CA THR A 145 -0.71 8.01 -9.51
C THR A 145 -0.19 7.64 -8.14
N TYR A 146 -0.61 6.47 -7.67
CA TYR A 146 -0.03 5.76 -6.55
C TYR A 146 0.75 4.56 -7.08
N THR A 147 2.05 4.54 -6.84
CA THR A 147 2.79 3.29 -6.90
C THR A 147 3.07 2.94 -5.45
N PRO A 148 2.42 1.91 -4.87
CA PRO A 148 2.75 1.46 -3.54
C PRO A 148 4.24 1.16 -3.51
N GLY A 149 4.90 1.55 -2.42
CA GLY A 149 6.22 1.03 -2.12
C GLY A 149 6.17 -0.51 -2.06
N PRO A 150 7.32 -1.18 -2.17
CA PRO A 150 7.39 -2.64 -2.16
C PRO A 150 6.74 -3.24 -0.91
N ASP A 151 6.08 -4.41 -1.06
CA ASP A 151 5.39 -5.10 0.03
C ASP A 151 6.35 -5.45 1.19
N VAL A 152 6.14 -4.80 2.34
CA VAL A 152 6.93 -4.97 3.56
C VAL A 152 6.62 -6.26 4.34
N SER A 153 5.75 -7.14 3.82
CA SER A 153 5.34 -8.36 4.54
C SER A 153 6.44 -9.40 4.77
N LEU A 154 7.59 -9.25 4.11
CA LEU A 154 8.80 -10.04 4.39
C LEU A 154 9.64 -9.43 5.53
N ILE A 155 9.35 -8.20 5.94
CA ILE A 155 10.05 -7.46 7.00
C ILE A 155 9.24 -7.50 8.30
N THR A 156 7.94 -7.21 8.22
CA THR A 156 7.07 -7.03 9.40
C THR A 156 6.94 -8.24 10.34
N PRO A 157 7.07 -9.51 9.90
CA PRO A 157 7.13 -10.64 10.83
C PRO A 157 8.32 -10.59 11.81
N HIS A 158 9.33 -9.78 11.51
CA HIS A 158 10.51 -9.59 12.33
C HIS A 158 10.47 -8.29 13.16
N ALA A 159 9.31 -7.64 13.26
CA ALA A 159 9.14 -6.44 14.08
C ALA A 159 9.54 -6.69 15.54
N GLY A 160 10.25 -5.72 16.13
CA GLY A 160 10.78 -5.81 17.49
C GLY A 160 12.10 -5.09 17.67
N THR A 161 12.61 -5.13 18.90
CA THR A 161 13.98 -4.68 19.23
C THR A 161 14.89 -5.89 19.30
N HIS A 162 15.93 -5.89 18.47
CA HIS A 162 16.93 -6.95 18.38
C HIS A 162 18.23 -6.47 19.00
N THR A 163 18.72 -7.19 20.02
CA THR A 163 19.99 -6.85 20.68
C THR A 163 21.14 -7.40 19.86
N VAL A 164 22.11 -6.58 19.49
CA VAL A 164 23.28 -7.03 18.75
C VAL A 164 24.23 -7.75 19.70
N THR A 165 24.53 -9.01 19.42
CA THR A 165 25.50 -9.81 20.18
C THR A 165 26.90 -9.69 19.60
N THR A 166 27.01 -9.59 18.27
CA THR A 166 28.29 -9.52 17.56
C THR A 166 28.20 -8.58 16.36
N VAL A 167 29.30 -7.86 16.10
CA VAL A 167 29.52 -7.08 14.86
C VAL A 167 30.62 -7.79 14.06
N ASN A 168 30.23 -8.51 13.01
CA ASN A 168 31.16 -9.31 12.19
C ASN A 168 31.97 -8.44 11.23
N ASN A 169 31.40 -7.31 10.78
CA ASN A 169 32.05 -6.35 9.92
C ASN A 169 31.57 -4.92 10.21
N GLY A 170 32.44 -3.94 9.96
CA GLY A 170 32.12 -2.51 10.13
C GLY A 170 32.07 -2.05 11.59
N THR A 171 31.24 -1.06 11.88
CA THR A 171 31.03 -0.54 13.23
C THR A 171 29.54 -0.32 13.44
N HIS A 172 29.05 -0.74 14.60
CA HIS A 172 27.66 -0.58 15.02
C HIS A 172 27.65 -0.01 16.44
N THR A 173 27.15 1.21 16.62
CA THR A 173 27.36 1.97 17.86
C THR A 173 26.26 1.75 18.90
N ARG A 174 25.01 1.60 18.45
CA ARG A 174 23.85 1.47 19.35
C ARG A 174 23.73 0.09 19.99
N MET A 175 24.34 -0.93 19.39
CA MET A 175 24.21 -2.35 19.77
C MET A 175 22.75 -2.86 19.84
N THR A 176 21.82 -2.15 19.21
CA THR A 176 20.44 -2.59 19.01
C THR A 176 19.95 -2.16 17.64
N VAL A 177 19.14 -3.03 17.02
CA VAL A 177 18.38 -2.75 15.80
C VAL A 177 16.90 -2.77 16.16
N ILE A 178 16.10 -1.88 15.57
CA ILE A 178 14.65 -1.85 15.78
C ILE A 178 13.97 -2.02 14.43
N ILE A 179 13.08 -2.99 14.32
CA ILE A 179 12.18 -3.17 13.18
C ILE A 179 10.78 -2.77 13.63
N GLY A 180 10.20 -1.76 12.98
CA GLY A 180 8.85 -1.28 13.24
C GLY A 180 7.80 -2.25 12.71
N THR A 181 6.59 -2.19 13.29
CA THR A 181 5.44 -2.96 12.80
C THR A 181 4.96 -2.51 11.42
N ASP A 182 5.38 -1.32 10.99
CA ASP A 182 5.18 -0.76 9.66
C ASP A 182 6.26 -1.20 8.64
N GLY A 183 7.26 -1.97 9.07
CA GLY A 183 8.39 -2.39 8.23
C GLY A 183 9.54 -1.40 8.18
N SER A 184 9.50 -0.30 8.95
CA SER A 184 10.66 0.58 9.13
C SER A 184 11.81 -0.17 9.81
N ILE A 185 13.05 0.18 9.47
CA ILE A 185 14.26 -0.42 10.04
C ILE A 185 15.16 0.70 10.55
N ASP A 186 15.28 0.80 11.87
CA ASP A 186 16.27 1.63 12.52
C ASP A 186 17.49 0.74 12.83
N PHE A 187 18.49 0.78 11.94
CA PHE A 187 19.65 -0.10 11.97
C PHE A 187 20.67 0.37 13.02
N ASP A 188 21.25 1.56 12.87
CA ASP A 188 22.21 2.14 13.84
C ASP A 188 21.98 3.65 14.02
N ALA A 189 22.79 4.32 14.85
CA ALA A 189 22.77 5.77 15.01
C ALA A 189 22.91 6.51 13.67
N GLY A 190 21.84 7.15 13.23
CA GLY A 190 21.79 7.90 11.96
C GLY A 190 21.61 7.03 10.71
N VAL A 191 21.36 5.73 10.87
CA VAL A 191 21.07 4.79 9.78
C VAL A 191 19.71 4.17 10.02
N ALA A 192 18.68 4.78 9.44
CA ALA A 192 17.30 4.33 9.53
C ALA A 192 16.62 4.46 8.17
N PHE A 193 15.70 3.55 7.89
CA PHE A 193 14.94 3.48 6.65
C PHE A 193 13.46 3.30 6.97
N ALA A 194 12.62 4.11 6.34
CA ALA A 194 11.17 3.96 6.34
C ALA A 194 10.73 3.14 5.12
N PRO A 195 9.51 2.57 5.12
CA PRO A 195 8.96 1.86 3.96
C PRO A 195 9.01 2.65 2.65
N GLY A 196 8.87 3.98 2.71
CA GLY A 196 8.97 4.85 1.54
C GLY A 196 10.38 5.01 0.97
N ASP A 197 11.42 4.54 1.67
CA ASP A 197 12.80 4.54 1.17
C ASP A 197 13.12 3.25 0.38
N TYR A 198 12.23 2.25 0.40
CA TYR A 198 12.42 0.97 -0.27
C TYR A 198 11.96 1.05 -1.73
N GLU A 199 12.79 0.58 -2.64
CA GLU A 199 12.47 0.48 -4.07
C GLU A 199 12.13 -0.97 -4.46
N LEU A 200 12.80 -1.94 -3.83
CA LEU A 200 12.56 -3.36 -4.07
C LEU A 200 12.80 -4.20 -2.81
N ILE A 201 11.87 -5.10 -2.51
CA ILE A 201 12.03 -6.15 -1.50
C ILE A 201 12.01 -7.49 -2.21
N SER A 202 13.10 -8.27 -2.10
CA SER A 202 13.24 -9.57 -2.74
C SER A 202 13.28 -10.70 -1.71
N ASP A 203 12.42 -11.69 -1.89
CA ASP A 203 12.49 -12.97 -1.18
C ASP A 203 13.65 -13.81 -1.73
N ARG A 204 14.64 -14.10 -0.87
CA ARG A 204 15.78 -14.97 -1.17
C ARG A 204 15.95 -16.04 -0.09
N LEU A 205 14.87 -16.37 0.62
CA LEU A 205 14.86 -17.36 1.70
C LEU A 205 15.16 -18.77 1.19
N ASP A 206 14.92 -19.06 -0.09
CA ASP A 206 15.13 -20.37 -0.71
C ASP A 206 16.60 -20.69 -1.01
N CYS A 207 17.39 -19.68 -1.37
CA CYS A 207 18.79 -19.86 -1.78
C CYS A 207 19.81 -19.39 -0.75
N CYS A 208 19.41 -18.41 0.04
CA CYS A 208 20.34 -17.48 0.65
C CYS A 208 19.95 -17.14 2.09
N ASP A 209 18.86 -17.72 2.61
CA ASP A 209 18.32 -17.47 3.94
C ASP A 209 18.21 -15.97 4.24
N ALA A 210 17.77 -15.16 3.26
CA ALA A 210 17.75 -13.71 3.40
C ALA A 210 16.58 -13.03 2.69
N VAL A 211 16.21 -11.85 3.20
CA VAL A 211 15.35 -10.87 2.51
C VAL A 211 16.21 -9.68 2.14
N TYR A 212 16.22 -9.30 0.85
CA TYR A 212 16.98 -8.15 0.37
C TYR A 212 16.07 -6.94 0.21
N ILE A 213 16.51 -5.80 0.71
CA ILE A 213 15.79 -4.53 0.67
C ILE A 213 16.70 -3.52 -0.02
N ASP A 214 16.42 -3.27 -1.29
CA ASP A 214 17.09 -2.25 -2.10
C ASP A 214 16.40 -0.91 -1.87
N CYS A 215 17.15 0.09 -1.41
CA CYS A 215 16.62 1.41 -1.10
C CYS A 215 16.88 2.41 -2.23
N THR A 216 16.19 3.55 -2.22
CA THR A 216 16.43 4.66 -3.15
C THR A 216 17.92 5.03 -3.15
N PRO A 217 18.57 5.18 -4.32
CA PRO A 217 17.98 5.34 -5.67
C PRO A 217 18.00 4.09 -6.57
N TYR A 218 17.87 2.86 -6.06
CA TYR A 218 17.75 1.66 -6.90
C TYR A 218 16.73 1.87 -8.05
N PRO A 219 17.01 1.45 -9.30
CA PRO A 219 18.14 0.62 -9.74
C PRO A 219 19.42 1.40 -10.09
N SER A 220 19.51 2.69 -9.77
CA SER A 220 20.71 3.48 -10.03
C SER A 220 21.79 3.18 -8.98
N GLU A 221 22.91 2.62 -9.42
CA GLU A 221 24.04 2.32 -8.54
C GLU A 221 24.99 3.52 -8.34
N PRO A 222 25.61 3.68 -7.15
CA PRO A 222 25.41 2.85 -5.96
C PRO A 222 24.19 3.28 -5.14
N TYR A 223 23.64 2.35 -4.36
CA TYR A 223 22.49 2.60 -3.51
C TYR A 223 22.58 1.83 -2.17
N PRO A 224 21.83 2.21 -1.12
CA PRO A 224 21.81 1.49 0.14
C PRO A 224 21.03 0.17 0.04
N ARG A 225 21.55 -0.91 0.61
CA ARG A 225 20.87 -2.20 0.74
C ARG A 225 20.89 -2.70 2.18
N LEU A 226 19.78 -3.26 2.63
CA LEU A 226 19.70 -4.10 3.82
C LEU A 226 19.49 -5.56 3.42
N GLU A 227 20.14 -6.48 4.13
CA GLU A 227 19.97 -7.93 3.97
C GLU A 227 19.57 -8.49 5.33
N LEU A 228 18.30 -8.87 5.51
CA LEU A 228 17.80 -9.52 6.72
C LEU A 228 18.11 -11.01 6.61
N ASN A 229 19.02 -11.52 7.43
CA ASN A 229 19.39 -12.94 7.43
C ASN A 229 18.42 -13.71 8.33
N VAL A 230 17.65 -14.62 7.74
CA VAL A 230 16.53 -15.33 8.37
C VAL A 230 16.72 -16.83 8.19
N VAL A 231 16.94 -17.54 9.30
CA VAL A 231 17.11 -18.99 9.30
C VAL A 231 15.92 -19.63 9.99
N SER A 232 15.21 -20.52 9.29
CA SER A 232 14.00 -21.19 9.80
C SER A 232 12.96 -20.19 10.37
N GLY A 233 12.76 -19.06 9.68
CA GLY A 233 11.82 -18.00 10.08
C GLY A 233 12.29 -17.12 11.24
N THR A 234 13.51 -17.32 11.75
CA THR A 234 14.10 -16.50 12.81
C THR A 234 15.12 -15.54 12.22
N LEU A 235 14.97 -14.24 12.50
CA LEU A 235 15.98 -13.23 12.15
C LEU A 235 17.23 -13.44 13.01
N ILE A 236 18.36 -13.74 12.38
CA ILE A 236 19.63 -14.01 13.06
C ILE A 236 20.64 -12.86 12.93
N GLY A 237 20.41 -11.92 12.00
CA GLY A 237 21.29 -10.78 11.80
C GLY A 237 20.87 -9.92 10.62
N ILE A 238 21.53 -8.77 10.46
CA ILE A 238 21.30 -7.86 9.35
C ILE A 238 22.65 -7.40 8.79
N THR A 239 22.77 -7.39 7.46
CA THR A 239 23.87 -6.74 6.76
C THR A 239 23.38 -5.43 6.16
N TYR A 240 23.99 -4.32 6.54
CA TYR A 240 23.79 -3.02 5.90
C TYR A 240 24.93 -2.71 4.93
N ARG A 241 24.61 -2.37 3.69
CA ARG A 241 25.54 -1.93 2.66
C ARG A 241 25.17 -0.51 2.24
N PRO A 242 25.95 0.52 2.59
CA PRO A 242 25.58 1.90 2.27
C PRO A 242 25.64 2.23 0.77
N ASN A 243 26.45 1.50 -0.01
CA ASN A 243 26.74 1.81 -1.41
C ASN A 243 26.82 0.53 -2.28
N TYR A 244 25.84 -0.36 -2.22
CA TYR A 244 25.82 -1.57 -3.07
C TYR A 244 25.83 -1.21 -4.57
N PRO A 245 26.55 -1.95 -5.45
CA PRO A 245 27.37 -3.14 -5.20
C PRO A 245 28.83 -2.84 -4.80
N ASN A 246 29.18 -1.60 -4.48
CA ASN A 246 30.54 -1.25 -4.05
C ASN A 246 30.89 -1.86 -2.69
N ILE A 247 32.18 -1.75 -2.35
CA ILE A 247 32.74 -2.28 -1.10
C ILE A 247 32.26 -1.49 0.13
N GLY A 248 32.05 -2.21 1.23
CA GLY A 248 31.64 -1.67 2.53
C GLY A 248 30.36 -2.31 3.03
N SER A 249 30.40 -2.85 4.24
CA SER A 249 29.20 -3.30 4.94
C SER A 249 29.37 -3.19 6.45
N VAL A 250 28.25 -3.11 7.15
CA VAL A 250 28.15 -3.37 8.58
C VAL A 250 27.31 -4.62 8.73
N GLU A 251 27.84 -5.63 9.42
CA GLU A 251 27.17 -6.92 9.62
C GLU A 251 27.00 -7.16 11.11
N VAL A 252 25.75 -7.30 11.54
CA VAL A 252 25.39 -7.56 12.94
C VAL A 252 24.66 -8.88 13.10
N VAL A 253 24.87 -9.53 14.24
CA VAL A 253 24.23 -10.78 14.65
C VAL A 253 23.46 -10.55 15.94
N PHE A 254 22.31 -11.21 16.08
CA PHE A 254 21.43 -11.14 17.26
C PHE A 254 21.58 -12.36 18.19
#